data_AF-A0A1S6QG68-F1
#
_entry.id   AF-A0A1S6QG68-F1
#
_cell.length_a   1.000
_cell.length_b   1.000
_cell.length_c   1.000
_cell.angle_alpha   90.00
_cell.angle_beta   90.00
_cell.angle_gamma   90.00
#
_symmetry.space_group_name_H-M   'P 1'
#
loop_
_entity.id
_entity.type
_entity.pdbx_description
1 polymer ?
#
loop_
_entity_poly.entity_id
_entity_poly.type
_entity_poly.pdbx_seq_one_letter_code
_entity_poly.pdbx_strand_id
1 'polypeptide(L)' 'MLEITYKDGSSTSKITYNSVDDFIANQRLETPDLEDYYEIENATIDGKEVDLSDKTIMGLYKQLSD' A
#
# COMPACT_ATOMS: atom_id res chain seq x y z
N MET A 1 -8.22 8.17 -4.55
CA MET A 1 -7.48 7.11 -5.29
C MET A 1 -6.12 6.90 -4.63
N LEU A 2 -5.78 5.65 -4.29
CA LEU A 2 -4.47 5.28 -3.71
C LEU A 2 -3.67 4.50 -4.75
N GLU A 3 -2.42 4.91 -4.95
CA GLU A 3 -1.47 4.23 -5.84
C GLU A 3 -0.24 3.82 -5.04
N ILE A 4 0.18 2.56 -5.19
CA ILE A 4 1.34 1.99 -4.46
C ILE A 4 2.27 1.35 -5.49
N THR A 5 3.54 1.74 -5.44
CA THR A 5 4.65 1.10 -6.14
C THR A 5 5.49 0.36 -5.10
N TYR A 6 5.65 -0.95 -5.27
CA TYR A 6 6.27 -1.83 -4.27
C TYR A 6 7.20 -2.86 -4.91
N LYS A 7 8.10 -3.43 -4.11
CA LYS A 7 9.01 -4.50 -4.53
C LYS A 7 8.32 -5.85 -4.41
N ASP A 8 8.28 -6.59 -5.52
CA ASP A 8 7.88 -7.99 -5.59
C ASP A 8 9.08 -8.82 -6.08
N GLY A 9 9.78 -9.43 -5.12
CA GLY A 9 11.03 -10.14 -5.38
C GLY A 9 12.12 -9.20 -5.92
N SER A 10 12.55 -9.44 -7.17
CA SER A 10 13.56 -8.63 -7.86
C SER A 10 12.98 -7.56 -8.78
N SER A 11 11.65 -7.42 -8.84
CA SER A 11 10.96 -6.46 -9.70
C SER A 11 10.18 -5.44 -8.90
N THR A 12 9.84 -4.33 -9.54
CA THR A 12 8.89 -3.35 -8.98
C THR A 12 7.53 -3.56 -9.63
N SER A 13 6.49 -3.59 -8.80
CA SER A 13 5.09 -3.72 -9.19
C SER A 13 4.30 -2.50 -8.75
N LYS A 14 3.16 -2.26 -9.39
CA LYS A 14 2.27 -1.13 -9.10
C LYS A 14 0.83 -1.62 -9.00
N ILE A 15 0.13 -1.12 -7.99
CA ILE A 15 -1.29 -1.39 -7.75
C ILE A 15 -2.04 -0.09 -7.46
N THR A 16 -3.31 -0.04 -7.82
CA THR A 16 -4.17 1.13 -7.64
C THR A 16 -5.50 0.72 -7.03
N TYR A 17 -5.91 1.45 -6.00
CA TYR A 17 -7.22 1.34 -5.35
C TYR A 17 -8.02 2.62 -5.60
N ASN A 18 -9.35 2.51 -5.78
CA ASN A 18 -10.19 3.69 -6.04
C ASN A 18 -10.20 4.65 -4.83
N SER A 19 -10.10 4.11 -3.63
CA SER A 19 -10.04 4.84 -2.36
C SER A 19 -9.04 4.21 -1.38
N VAL A 20 -8.73 4.95 -0.31
CA VAL A 20 -7.97 4.42 0.83
C VAL A 20 -8.78 3.34 1.56
N ASP A 21 -10.10 3.52 1.70
CA ASP A 21 -10.98 2.53 2.31
C ASP A 21 -10.97 1.19 1.57
N ASP A 22 -10.88 1.19 0.24
CA ASP A 22 -10.77 -0.05 -0.55
C ASP A 22 -9.49 -0.82 -0.21
N PHE A 23 -8.37 -0.10 -0.05
CA PHE A 23 -7.11 -0.70 0.40
C PHE A 23 -7.22 -1.26 1.82
N ILE A 24 -7.77 -0.50 2.76
CA ILE A 24 -7.96 -0.96 4.15
C ILE A 24 -8.87 -2.19 4.20
N ALA A 25 -9.95 -2.20 3.42
CA ALA A 25 -10.85 -3.34 3.32
C ALA A 25 -10.15 -4.57 2.71
N ASN A 26 -9.33 -4.36 1.67
CA ASN A 26 -8.54 -5.42 1.05
C ASN A 26 -7.57 -6.09 2.03
N GLN A 27 -6.85 -5.28 2.84
CA GLN A 27 -5.91 -5.77 3.84
C GLN A 27 -6.57 -6.55 5.00
N ARG A 28 -7.91 -6.53 5.09
CA ARG A 28 -8.68 -7.31 6.08
C ARG A 28 -9.29 -8.59 5.51
N LEU A 29 -9.07 -8.88 4.23
CA LEU A 29 -9.50 -10.13 3.61
C LEU A 29 -8.69 -11.31 4.18
N GLU A 30 -9.26 -12.52 4.08
CA GLU A 30 -8.53 -13.76 4.43
C GLU A 30 -7.26 -13.93 3.57
N THR A 31 -7.27 -13.40 2.35
CA THR A 31 -6.11 -13.32 1.46
C THR A 31 -6.12 -11.95 0.77
N PRO A 32 -5.31 -10.99 1.25
CA PRO A 32 -5.16 -9.70 0.59
C PRO A 32 -4.39 -9.83 -0.73
N ASP A 33 -4.47 -8.80 -1.59
CA ASP A 33 -3.71 -8.78 -2.85
C ASP A 33 -2.21 -8.48 -2.64
N LEU A 34 -1.83 -7.99 -1.46
CA LEU A 34 -0.48 -7.60 -1.11
C LEU A 34 -0.05 -8.25 0.19
N GLU A 35 1.17 -8.76 0.21
CA GLU A 35 1.80 -9.27 1.43
C GLU A 35 2.25 -8.11 2.33
N ASP A 36 2.05 -8.24 3.64
CA ASP A 36 2.36 -7.23 4.66
C ASP A 36 3.82 -6.73 4.59
N TYR A 37 4.74 -7.61 4.21
CA TYR A 37 6.18 -7.35 4.21
C TYR A 37 6.70 -6.70 2.92
N TYR A 38 5.86 -6.54 1.89
CA TYR A 38 6.31 -5.90 0.66
C TYR A 38 6.79 -4.47 0.93
N GLU A 39 7.98 -4.15 0.42
CA GLU A 39 8.59 -2.83 0.59
C GLU A 39 8.01 -1.85 -0.42
N ILE A 40 7.51 -0.71 0.05
CA ILE A 40 6.96 0.38 -0.74
C ILE A 40 8.11 1.28 -1.21
N GLU A 41 8.23 1.43 -2.53
CA GLU A 41 9.12 2.45 -3.11
C GLU A 41 8.44 3.83 -3.11
N ASN A 42 7.14 3.86 -3.42
CA ASN A 42 6.34 5.09 -3.44
C ASN A 42 4.86 4.79 -3.19
N ALA A 43 4.17 5.69 -2.49
CA ALA A 43 2.71 5.67 -2.36
C ALA A 43 2.13 7.07 -2.53
N THR A 44 1.01 7.19 -3.24
CA THR A 44 0.33 8.48 -3.42
C THR A 44 -1.17 8.37 -3.18
N ILE A 45 -1.75 9.42 -2.56
CA ILE A 45 -3.19 9.60 -2.40
C ILE A 45 -3.60 10.79 -3.25
N ASP A 46 -4.43 10.53 -4.26
CA ASP A 46 -4.88 11.52 -5.26
C ASP A 46 -3.70 12.30 -5.86
N GLY A 47 -2.62 11.57 -6.17
CA GLY A 47 -1.40 12.09 -6.77
C GLY A 47 -0.45 12.82 -5.82
N LYS A 48 -0.76 12.88 -4.51
CA LYS A 48 0.13 13.45 -3.49
C LYS A 48 0.88 12.34 -2.77
N GLU A 49 2.20 12.46 -2.71
CA GLU A 49 3.06 11.50 -2.03
C GLU A 49 2.72 11.38 -0.55
N VAL A 50 2.74 10.15 -0.05
CA VAL A 50 2.58 9.83 1.37
C VAL A 50 3.96 9.64 1.97
N ASP A 51 4.29 10.46 2.98
CA ASP A 51 5.51 10.27 3.75
C ASP A 51 5.34 9.05 4.67
N LEU A 52 6.16 8.02 4.43
CA LEU A 52 6.11 6.74 5.13
C LEU A 52 7.37 6.54 5.96
N SER A 53 7.19 6.49 7.29
CA SER A 53 8.27 6.12 8.22
C SER A 53 8.58 4.63 8.16
N ASP A 54 7.55 3.80 8.05
CA ASP A 54 7.65 2.35 7.80
C ASP A 54 7.24 2.09 6.36
N LYS A 55 8.24 1.79 5.51
CA LYS A 55 8.07 1.60 4.07
C LYS A 55 7.58 0.19 3.71
N THR A 56 6.70 -0.39 4.51
CA THR A 56 6.06 -1.68 4.23
C THR A 56 4.57 -1.51 3.99
N ILE A 57 3.92 -2.50 3.37
CA ILE A 57 2.45 -2.53 3.26
C ILE A 57 1.80 -2.49 4.65
N MET A 58 2.35 -3.22 5.63
CA MET A 58 1.87 -3.15 7.03
C MET A 58 2.02 -1.74 7.62
N GLY A 59 3.13 -1.06 7.35
CA GLY A 59 3.37 0.32 7.76
C GLY A 59 2.34 1.28 7.20
N LEU A 60 2.10 1.21 5.89
CA LEU A 60 1.07 1.99 5.21
C LEU A 60 -0.33 1.69 5.77
N TYR A 61 -0.68 0.41 5.97
CA TYR A 61 -1.95 0.01 6.54
C TYR A 61 -2.18 0.63 7.93
N LYS A 62 -1.19 0.54 8.83
CA LYS A 62 -1.28 1.14 10.17
C LYS A 62 -1.46 2.65 10.10
N GLN A 63 -0.67 3.34 9.27
CA GLN A 63 -0.74 4.79 9.14
C GLN A 63 -2.08 5.30 8.59
N LEU A 64 -2.73 4.52 7.73
CA LEU A 64 -4.02 4.91 7.12
C LEU A 64 -5.25 4.39 7.88
N SER A 65 -5.08 3.48 8.84
CA SER A 65 -6.18 2.86 9.59
C SER A 65 -6.39 3.44 10.99
N ASP A 66 -5.54 4.37 11.42
CA ASP A 66 -5.64 5.12 12.70
C ASP A 66 -6.39 6.45 12.49
#